data_AF-A0A7X7TNV8-F1
#
_entry.id   AF-A0A7X7TNV8-F1
#
_cell.length_a   1.000
_cell.length_b   1.000
_cell.length_c   1.000
_cell.angle_alpha   90.00
_cell.angle_beta   90.00
_cell.angle_gamma   90.00
#
_symmetry.space_group_name_H-M   'P 1'
#
loop_
_entity.id
_entity.type
_entity.pdbx_description
1 polymer ?
#
loop_
_entity_poly.entity_id
_entity_poly.type
_entity_poly.pdbx_seq_one_letter_code
_entity_poly.pdbx_strand_id
1 'polypeptide(L)'
;MKKFVITFSLFLSCFTSFSQTIQIESLQKQRELLQEEIQNTNKLFLDVKKHTTTILQRINLINKQLETRRELITVYRNEIAALEKEQKRLEKEIIKLNEELTKKQENYARAIKGMLNHQQSQNKLFFILSGKTLGESLRRMQYLKDYSKWQKKQAEEIKKKQAELAEKKNELAKAKTNKEKALLALQNEQNKLVNEEKVRQTEMAEAKGRQQELQKTLQAKRQQAAKLNAQIEKLIAEEVARQEREAEARRRAQEAERKRALEAQKIKDSQKKQEESKSTIQKETTEDVYVASAETFNLSKNFAANKGKLPMPVTGTSTIVSNFGINKSSEWNVSINSNGIDIQAQQGADIRTIFDGEVSKVFSFPGSNTCMIVRHGDYYTFYANIIDPSVKQGDKVKTGQALGKIYTDPDTGISTMHFQLWQKTNKLDPRPWIRP
;
A
#
# COMPACT_ATOMS: atom_id res chain seq x y z
N MET A 1 -62.42 -41.18 -46.40
CA MET A 1 -61.04 -40.68 -46.28
C MET A 1 -61.06 -39.15 -46.32
N LYS A 2 -61.13 -38.49 -45.16
CA LYS A 2 -61.09 -37.01 -45.05
C LYS A 2 -59.74 -36.62 -44.46
N LYS A 3 -59.01 -35.74 -45.16
CA LYS A 3 -57.65 -35.28 -44.83
C LYS A 3 -57.72 -34.28 -43.67
N PHE A 4 -57.06 -34.59 -42.56
CA PHE A 4 -56.71 -33.66 -41.49
C PHE A 4 -55.22 -33.37 -41.63
N VAL A 5 -54.86 -32.16 -42.03
CA VAL A 5 -53.46 -31.78 -42.30
C VAL A 5 -53.23 -30.35 -41.78
N ILE A 6 -52.34 -30.29 -40.79
CA ILE A 6 -51.46 -29.18 -40.37
C ILE A 6 -52.09 -28.04 -39.55
N THR A 7 -51.94 -28.16 -38.23
CA THR A 7 -51.68 -27.05 -37.30
C THR A 7 -50.66 -27.49 -36.23
N PHE A 8 -49.39 -27.61 -36.62
CA PHE A 8 -48.29 -27.79 -35.66
C PHE A 8 -47.06 -27.00 -36.13
N SER A 9 -47.13 -25.67 -36.08
CA SER A 9 -45.97 -24.80 -36.30
C SER A 9 -46.22 -23.43 -35.65
N LEU A 10 -46.30 -23.39 -34.32
CA LEU A 10 -46.26 -22.11 -33.59
C LEU A 10 -45.80 -22.22 -32.12
N PHE A 11 -45.05 -23.28 -31.75
CA PHE A 11 -44.68 -23.52 -30.34
C PHE A 11 -43.19 -23.78 -30.09
N LEU A 12 -42.30 -23.38 -31.01
CA LEU A 12 -40.85 -23.64 -30.89
C LEU A 12 -39.97 -22.38 -30.89
N SER A 13 -40.48 -21.23 -30.46
CA SER A 13 -39.70 -19.97 -30.42
C SER A 13 -39.55 -19.33 -29.03
N CYS A 14 -40.02 -19.96 -27.95
CA CYS A 14 -39.99 -19.35 -26.59
C CYS A 14 -38.93 -19.90 -25.63
N PHE A 15 -38.16 -20.95 -25.98
CA PHE A 15 -37.27 -21.61 -25.01
C PHE A 15 -35.82 -21.10 -24.97
N THR A 16 -35.42 -20.15 -25.82
CA THR A 16 -34.03 -19.64 -25.83
C THR A 16 -33.77 -18.46 -24.88
N SER A 17 -34.80 -17.88 -24.27
CA SER A 17 -34.70 -16.66 -23.45
C SER A 17 -34.16 -16.89 -22.03
N PHE A 18 -34.27 -18.11 -21.50
CA PHE A 18 -33.80 -18.44 -20.15
C PHE A 18 -32.30 -18.74 -20.08
N SER A 19 -31.69 -19.26 -21.15
CA SER A 19 -30.31 -19.76 -21.11
C SER A 19 -29.25 -18.66 -21.05
N GLN A 20 -29.48 -17.49 -21.68
CA GLN A 20 -28.51 -16.40 -21.72
C GLN A 20 -28.50 -15.55 -20.44
N THR A 21 -29.64 -15.42 -19.77
CA THR A 21 -29.76 -14.70 -18.48
C THR A 21 -28.95 -15.39 -17.38
N ILE A 22 -28.98 -16.74 -17.35
CA ILE A 22 -28.20 -17.57 -16.40
C ILE A 22 -26.68 -17.40 -16.63
N GLN A 23 -26.25 -17.23 -17.88
CA GLN A 23 -24.82 -17.05 -18.20
C GLN A 23 -24.28 -15.70 -17.69
N ILE A 24 -25.05 -14.62 -17.86
CA ILE A 24 -24.69 -13.28 -17.36
C ILE A 24 -24.55 -13.28 -15.83
N GLU A 25 -25.50 -13.93 -15.15
CA GLU A 25 -25.52 -14.09 -13.70
C GLU A 25 -24.24 -14.77 -13.18
N SER A 26 -23.83 -15.87 -13.81
CA SER A 26 -22.63 -16.63 -13.42
C SER A 26 -21.33 -15.81 -13.59
N LEU A 27 -21.24 -15.01 -14.66
CA LEU A 27 -20.08 -14.18 -14.95
C LEU A 27 -19.97 -13.00 -13.98
N GLN A 28 -21.11 -12.45 -13.54
CA GLN A 28 -21.13 -11.37 -12.55
C GLN A 28 -20.71 -11.87 -11.16
N LYS A 29 -21.13 -13.07 -10.75
CA LYS A 29 -20.64 -13.69 -9.51
C LYS A 29 -19.14 -13.95 -9.54
N GLN A 30 -18.62 -14.42 -10.69
CA GLN A 30 -17.17 -14.56 -10.89
C GLN A 30 -16.44 -13.22 -10.80
N ARG A 31 -17.06 -12.13 -11.27
CA ARG A 31 -16.48 -10.78 -11.20
C ARG A 31 -16.35 -10.31 -9.75
N GLU A 32 -17.38 -10.50 -8.95
CA GLU A 32 -17.40 -10.08 -7.54
C GLU A 32 -16.31 -10.82 -6.73
N LEU A 33 -16.25 -12.15 -6.84
CA LEU A 33 -15.20 -12.96 -6.20
C LEU A 33 -13.81 -12.51 -6.63
N LEU A 34 -13.62 -12.24 -7.93
CA LEU A 34 -12.34 -11.78 -8.46
C LEU A 34 -11.99 -10.37 -7.96
N GLN A 35 -12.97 -9.49 -7.73
CA GLN A 35 -12.76 -8.16 -7.15
C GLN A 35 -12.36 -8.24 -5.68
N GLU A 36 -13.02 -9.08 -4.89
CA GLU A 36 -12.67 -9.34 -3.49
C GLU A 36 -11.25 -9.91 -3.38
N GLU A 37 -10.92 -10.88 -4.23
CA GLU A 37 -9.58 -11.44 -4.32
C GLU A 37 -8.51 -10.39 -4.67
N ILE A 38 -8.81 -9.46 -5.58
CA ILE A 38 -7.91 -8.35 -5.94
C ILE A 38 -7.70 -7.43 -4.73
N GLN A 39 -8.75 -7.08 -3.99
CA GLN A 39 -8.66 -6.24 -2.80
C GLN A 39 -7.80 -6.91 -1.71
N ASN A 40 -8.08 -8.18 -1.41
CA ASN A 40 -7.33 -8.96 -0.42
C ASN A 40 -5.85 -9.11 -0.81
N THR A 41 -5.57 -9.44 -2.08
CA THR A 41 -4.19 -9.55 -2.60
C THR A 41 -3.46 -8.21 -2.53
N ASN A 42 -4.16 -7.11 -2.81
CA ASN A 42 -3.60 -5.77 -2.77
C ASN A 42 -3.30 -5.31 -1.32
N LYS A 43 -4.18 -5.61 -0.36
CA LYS A 43 -3.92 -5.40 1.07
C LYS A 43 -2.64 -6.12 1.50
N LEU A 44 -2.53 -7.41 1.17
CA LEU A 44 -1.34 -8.20 1.48
C LEU A 44 -0.07 -7.64 0.82
N PHE A 45 -0.17 -7.18 -0.43
CA PHE A 45 0.95 -6.52 -1.12
C PHE A 45 1.41 -5.24 -0.40
N LEU A 46 0.48 -4.40 0.06
CA LEU A 46 0.80 -3.19 0.82
C LEU A 46 1.46 -3.50 2.15
N ASP A 47 0.97 -4.53 2.87
CA ASP A 47 1.55 -4.98 4.13
C ASP A 47 2.99 -5.49 3.93
N VAL A 48 3.21 -6.33 2.92
CA VAL A 48 4.56 -6.83 2.57
C VAL A 48 5.48 -5.67 2.15
N LYS A 49 4.98 -4.69 1.39
CA LYS A 49 5.76 -3.50 1.00
C LYS A 49 6.16 -2.65 2.20
N LYS A 50 5.24 -2.44 3.15
CA LYS A 50 5.52 -1.73 4.41
C LYS A 50 6.56 -2.48 5.22
N HIS A 51 6.39 -3.79 5.40
CA HIS A 51 7.33 -4.66 6.11
C HIS A 51 8.74 -4.61 5.47
N THR A 52 8.83 -4.69 4.15
CA THR A 52 10.07 -4.57 3.38
C THR A 52 10.79 -3.24 3.64
N THR A 53 10.04 -2.14 3.73
CA THR A 53 10.58 -0.82 4.04
C THR A 53 11.13 -0.76 5.47
N THR A 54 10.42 -1.35 6.44
CA THR A 54 10.88 -1.45 7.84
C THR A 54 12.15 -2.28 7.96
N ILE A 55 12.23 -3.43 7.25
CA ILE A 55 13.45 -4.26 7.23
C ILE A 55 14.63 -3.44 6.69
N LEU A 56 14.44 -2.72 5.58
CA LEU A 56 15.50 -1.90 4.98
C LEU A 56 15.99 -0.80 5.93
N GLN A 57 15.07 -0.11 6.62
CA GLN A 57 15.42 0.88 7.64
C GLN A 57 16.23 0.25 8.79
N ARG A 58 15.85 -0.95 9.23
CA ARG A 58 16.56 -1.69 10.26
C ARG A 58 17.97 -2.09 9.81
N ILE A 59 18.13 -2.59 8.58
CA ILE A 59 19.44 -2.91 8.00
C ILE A 59 20.33 -1.67 7.97
N ASN A 60 19.81 -0.53 7.50
CA ASN A 60 20.58 0.72 7.46
C ASN A 60 21.02 1.18 8.86
N LEU A 61 20.16 1.04 9.87
CA LEU A 61 20.52 1.35 11.25
C LEU A 61 21.64 0.43 11.76
N ILE A 62 21.53 -0.89 11.50
CA ILE A 62 22.55 -1.87 11.86
C ILE A 62 23.88 -1.53 11.19
N ASN A 63 23.87 -1.16 9.91
CA ASN A 63 25.07 -0.77 9.18
C ASN A 63 25.76 0.47 9.78
N LYS A 64 24.97 1.49 10.15
CA LYS A 64 25.50 2.68 10.84
C LYS A 64 26.09 2.32 12.21
N GLN A 65 25.45 1.42 12.95
CA GLN A 65 25.98 0.92 14.22
C GLN A 65 27.29 0.13 14.02
N LEU A 66 27.36 -0.73 13.00
CA LEU A 66 28.55 -1.49 12.66
C LEU A 66 29.72 -0.58 12.26
N GLU A 67 29.46 0.47 11.48
CA GLU A 67 30.46 1.48 11.10
C GLU A 67 31.02 2.20 12.33
N THR A 68 30.14 2.75 13.18
CA THR A 68 30.55 3.43 14.42
C THR A 68 31.38 2.51 15.32
N ARG A 69 31.02 1.22 15.40
CA ARG A 69 31.77 0.23 16.18
C ARG A 69 33.12 -0.09 15.56
N ARG A 70 33.24 -0.16 14.23
CA ARG A 70 34.53 -0.35 13.53
C ARG A 70 35.48 0.81 13.80
N GLU A 71 34.98 2.04 13.77
CA GLU A 71 35.74 3.23 14.14
C GLU A 71 36.21 3.16 15.59
N LEU A 72 35.32 2.85 16.53
CA LEU A 72 35.66 2.73 17.95
C LEU A 72 36.68 1.62 18.22
N ILE A 73 36.55 0.47 17.56
CA ILE A 73 37.54 -0.62 17.60
C ILE A 73 38.91 -0.12 17.15
N THR A 74 38.96 0.69 16.10
CA THR A 74 40.20 1.25 15.56
C THR A 74 40.82 2.24 16.54
N VAL A 75 40.02 3.11 17.15
CA VAL A 75 40.46 4.03 18.21
C VAL A 75 41.04 3.25 19.40
N TYR A 76 40.33 2.23 19.90
CA TYR A 76 40.81 1.43 21.03
C TYR A 76 42.11 0.68 20.70
N ARG A 77 42.27 0.15 19.48
CA ARG A 77 43.52 -0.48 19.04
C ARG A 77 44.68 0.53 19.04
N ASN A 78 44.45 1.74 18.53
CA ASN A 78 45.46 2.80 18.50
C ASN A 78 45.84 3.24 19.92
N GLU A 79 44.87 3.39 20.82
CA GLU A 79 45.12 3.72 22.22
C GLU A 79 45.88 2.62 22.96
N ILE A 80 45.53 1.34 22.74
CA ILE A 80 46.26 0.20 23.31
C ILE A 80 47.71 0.21 22.82
N ALA A 81 47.95 0.42 21.52
CA ALA A 81 49.30 0.52 20.97
C ALA A 81 50.09 1.71 21.53
N ALA A 82 49.44 2.86 21.77
CA ALA A 82 50.05 4.02 22.40
C ALA A 82 50.43 3.74 23.86
N LEU A 83 49.56 3.07 24.63
CA LEU A 83 49.83 2.65 26.00
C LEU A 83 51.00 1.65 26.04
N GLU A 84 51.07 0.68 25.14
CA GLU A 84 52.19 -0.26 25.04
C GLU A 84 53.53 0.45 24.76
N LYS A 85 53.52 1.41 23.84
CA LYS A 85 54.70 2.22 23.52
C LYS A 85 55.18 3.01 24.73
N GLU A 86 54.26 3.60 25.49
CA GLU A 86 54.57 4.35 26.70
C GLU A 86 55.10 3.44 27.82
N GLN A 87 54.48 2.28 28.04
CA GLN A 87 54.98 1.29 29.00
C GLN A 87 56.41 0.83 28.67
N LYS A 88 56.70 0.60 27.39
CA LYS A 88 58.06 0.23 26.92
C LYS A 88 59.05 1.38 27.10
N ARG A 89 58.61 2.64 26.97
CA ARG A 89 59.44 3.82 27.26
C ARG A 89 59.81 3.89 28.74
N LEU A 90 58.82 3.76 29.62
CA LEU A 90 59.01 3.77 31.08
C LEU A 90 59.91 2.62 31.53
N GLU A 91 59.74 1.43 30.96
CA GLU A 91 60.59 0.27 31.25
C GLU A 91 62.06 0.52 30.89
N LYS A 92 62.33 1.10 29.71
CA LYS A 92 63.69 1.49 29.32
C LYS A 92 64.28 2.55 30.27
N GLU A 93 63.47 3.48 30.75
CA GLU A 93 63.91 4.51 31.70
C GLU A 93 64.24 3.92 33.08
N ILE A 94 63.42 3.00 33.58
CA ILE A 94 63.69 2.25 34.82
C ILE A 94 65.01 1.46 34.71
N ILE A 95 65.24 0.78 33.57
CA ILE A 95 66.49 0.05 33.32
C ILE A 95 67.70 1.00 33.34
N LYS A 96 67.63 2.14 32.65
CA LYS A 96 68.71 3.15 32.66
C LYS A 96 68.99 3.69 34.06
N LEU A 97 67.96 4.03 34.83
CA LEU A 97 68.12 4.48 36.22
C LEU A 97 68.76 3.40 37.10
N ASN A 98 68.46 2.13 36.82
CA ASN A 98 69.07 1.01 37.55
C ASN A 98 70.56 0.87 37.21
N GLU A 99 70.93 0.99 35.94
CA GLU A 99 72.34 1.01 35.50
C GLU A 99 73.10 2.21 36.11
N GLU A 100 72.49 3.40 36.15
CA GLU A 100 73.06 4.59 36.78
C GLU A 100 73.27 4.39 38.29
N LEU A 101 72.30 3.80 38.98
CA LEU A 101 72.40 3.49 40.41
C LEU A 101 73.56 2.53 40.68
N THR A 102 73.68 1.45 39.90
CA THR A 102 74.79 0.48 40.00
C THR A 102 76.14 1.15 39.74
N LYS A 103 76.25 1.96 38.67
CA LYS A 103 77.48 2.71 38.38
C LYS A 103 77.86 3.67 39.53
N LYS A 104 76.89 4.37 40.13
CA LYS A 104 77.16 5.24 41.30
C LYS A 104 77.66 4.44 42.51
N GLN A 105 77.07 3.27 42.77
CA GLN A 105 77.51 2.36 43.84
C GLN A 105 78.93 1.84 43.59
N GLU A 106 79.24 1.41 42.37
CA GLU A 106 80.58 0.96 41.97
C GLU A 106 81.62 2.08 42.03
N ASN A 107 81.28 3.29 41.57
CA ASN A 107 82.17 4.46 41.65
C ASN A 107 82.46 4.83 43.10
N TYR A 108 81.45 4.79 43.98
CA TYR A 108 81.64 5.01 45.41
C TYR A 108 82.55 3.93 46.01
N ALA A 109 82.30 2.65 45.72
CA ALA A 109 83.13 1.55 46.19
C ALA A 109 84.59 1.67 45.71
N ARG A 110 84.81 2.03 44.44
CA ARG A 110 86.13 2.30 43.87
C ARG A 110 86.82 3.50 44.52
N ALA A 111 86.11 4.60 44.75
CA ALA A 111 86.66 5.78 45.42
C ALA A 111 87.12 5.45 46.85
N ILE A 112 86.29 4.73 47.62
CA ILE A 112 86.64 4.28 48.97
C ILE A 112 87.83 3.32 48.94
N LYS A 113 87.85 2.33 48.03
CA LYS A 113 88.97 1.39 47.87
C LYS A 113 90.27 2.08 47.47
N GLY A 114 90.21 3.04 46.55
CA GLY A 114 91.37 3.84 46.14
C GLY A 114 91.96 4.66 47.28
N MET A 115 91.10 5.27 48.12
CA MET A 115 91.54 5.98 49.32
C MET A 115 92.19 5.06 50.37
N LEU A 116 91.72 3.82 50.50
CA LEU A 116 92.27 2.83 51.45
C LEU A 116 93.60 2.19 50.96
N ASN A 117 93.84 2.15 49.65
CA ASN A 117 94.98 1.44 49.08
C ASN A 117 96.31 2.20 49.10
N HIS A 118 96.35 3.47 49.52
CA HIS A 118 97.56 4.28 49.33
C HIS A 118 98.77 3.90 50.21
N GLN A 119 98.68 3.07 51.27
CA GLN A 119 99.89 2.51 51.93
C GLN A 119 99.69 1.42 53.01
N GLN A 120 98.73 0.50 52.85
CA GLN A 120 98.32 -0.51 53.87
C GLN A 120 97.42 0.01 55.00
N SER A 121 96.21 0.45 54.67
CA SER A 121 95.14 0.38 55.66
C SER A 121 93.81 0.05 55.00
N GLN A 122 93.29 -1.14 55.30
CA GLN A 122 91.90 -1.49 54.99
C GLN A 122 90.88 -0.77 55.90
N ASN A 123 91.33 0.06 56.84
CA ASN A 123 90.48 0.72 57.83
C ASN A 123 90.35 2.22 57.56
N LYS A 124 89.10 2.67 57.37
CA LYS A 124 88.72 4.08 57.14
C LYS A 124 89.28 5.03 58.21
N LEU A 125 89.45 4.55 59.44
CA LEU A 125 90.00 5.35 60.54
C LEU A 125 91.46 5.74 60.30
N PHE A 126 92.30 4.83 59.82
CA PHE A 126 93.72 5.16 59.56
C PHE A 126 93.91 6.13 58.39
N PHE A 127 93.05 6.13 57.37
CA PHE A 127 93.09 7.15 56.30
C PHE A 127 92.77 8.56 56.83
N ILE A 128 91.78 8.64 57.73
CA ILE A 128 91.42 9.88 58.38
C ILE A 128 92.56 10.35 59.28
N LEU A 129 93.19 9.44 60.03
CA LEU A 129 94.26 9.74 60.98
C LEU A 129 95.65 9.94 60.33
N SER A 130 95.83 9.59 59.04
CA SER A 130 97.10 9.76 58.31
C SER A 130 97.31 11.16 57.70
N GLY A 131 96.54 12.16 58.12
CA GLY A 131 96.79 13.56 57.75
C GLY A 131 98.10 14.08 58.36
N LYS A 132 98.81 14.98 57.66
CA LYS A 132 100.05 15.59 58.16
C LYS A 132 99.82 16.48 59.38
N THR A 133 98.58 16.95 59.58
CA THR A 133 98.14 17.76 60.72
C THR A 133 96.74 17.36 61.19
N LEU A 134 96.39 17.64 62.44
CA LEU A 134 95.04 17.40 62.98
C LEU A 134 93.94 18.08 62.14
N GLY A 135 94.21 19.29 61.63
CA GLY A 135 93.29 20.02 60.75
C GLY A 135 93.07 19.33 59.40
N GLU A 136 94.10 18.71 58.81
CA GLU A 136 93.97 17.93 57.58
C GLU A 136 93.13 16.66 57.79
N SER A 137 93.37 15.95 58.90
CA SER A 137 92.60 14.77 59.30
C SER A 137 91.12 15.08 59.51
N LEU A 138 90.80 16.20 60.19
CA LEU A 138 89.42 16.66 60.38
C LEU A 138 88.73 17.02 59.05
N ARG A 139 89.45 17.69 58.14
CA ARG A 139 88.93 17.99 56.79
C ARG A 139 88.63 16.70 56.02
N ARG A 140 89.54 15.72 56.00
CA ARG A 140 89.32 14.40 55.35
C ARG A 140 88.10 13.67 55.90
N MET A 141 87.91 13.69 57.23
CA MET A 141 86.72 13.13 57.89
C MET A 141 85.44 13.82 57.40
N GLN A 142 85.43 15.15 57.38
CA GLN A 142 84.27 15.94 56.94
C GLN A 142 83.95 15.68 55.46
N TYR A 143 84.96 15.66 54.58
CA TYR A 143 84.76 15.34 53.16
C TYR A 143 84.18 13.94 52.95
N LEU A 144 84.67 12.91 53.65
CA LEU A 144 84.12 11.56 53.56
C LEU A 144 82.65 11.51 54.01
N LYS A 145 82.32 12.21 55.09
CA LYS A 145 80.96 12.31 55.62
C LYS A 145 80.04 13.00 54.61
N ASP A 146 80.45 14.14 54.07
CA ASP A 146 79.65 14.92 53.12
C ASP A 146 79.50 14.18 51.78
N TYR A 147 80.56 13.53 51.29
CA TYR A 147 80.53 12.73 50.06
C TYR A 147 79.62 11.50 50.21
N SER A 148 79.70 10.78 51.34
CA SER A 148 78.82 9.64 51.63
C SER A 148 77.35 10.08 51.73
N LYS A 149 77.09 11.21 52.41
CA LYS A 149 75.74 11.80 52.51
C LYS A 149 75.20 12.21 51.13
N TRP A 150 76.02 12.85 50.30
CA TRP A 150 75.66 13.23 48.94
C TRP A 150 75.35 12.01 48.07
N GLN A 151 76.20 10.98 48.09
CA GLN A 151 75.96 9.73 47.34
C GLN A 151 74.68 9.01 47.82
N LYS A 152 74.44 8.95 49.13
CA LYS A 152 73.21 8.38 49.70
C LYS A 152 71.98 9.14 49.20
N LYS A 153 71.99 10.47 49.23
CA LYS A 153 70.90 11.31 48.72
C LYS A 153 70.64 11.05 47.23
N GLN A 154 71.69 10.97 46.42
CA GLN A 154 71.58 10.68 44.98
C GLN A 154 70.97 9.30 44.71
N ALA A 155 71.35 8.28 45.49
CA ALA A 155 70.77 6.94 45.38
C ALA A 155 69.29 6.93 45.80
N GLU A 156 68.92 7.65 46.85
CA GLU A 156 67.53 7.79 47.31
C GLU A 156 66.66 8.50 46.26
N GLU A 157 67.15 9.57 45.63
CA GLU A 157 66.45 10.27 44.54
C GLU A 157 66.19 9.37 43.34
N ILE A 158 67.19 8.56 42.93
CA ILE A 158 67.03 7.59 41.83
C ILE A 158 66.01 6.52 42.21
N LYS A 159 66.10 5.94 43.42
CA LYS A 159 65.14 4.93 43.90
C LYS A 159 63.71 5.47 43.96
N LYS A 160 63.53 6.72 44.40
CA LYS A 160 62.22 7.37 44.43
C LYS A 160 61.64 7.50 43.01
N LYS A 161 62.43 8.02 42.06
CA LYS A 161 62.02 8.10 40.65
C LYS A 161 61.69 6.74 40.06
N GLN A 162 62.48 5.70 40.35
CA GLN A 162 62.18 4.34 39.89
C GLN A 162 60.84 3.83 40.43
N ALA A 163 60.53 4.08 41.71
CA ALA A 163 59.25 3.71 42.31
C ALA A 163 58.07 4.44 41.64
N GLU A 164 58.19 5.75 41.43
CA GLU A 164 57.17 6.57 40.75
C GLU A 164 56.92 6.07 39.31
N LEU A 165 57.98 5.77 38.56
CA LEU A 165 57.85 5.23 37.19
C LEU A 165 57.24 3.83 37.17
N ALA A 166 57.57 2.98 38.15
CA ALA A 166 57.01 1.64 38.27
C ALA A 166 55.52 1.66 38.60
N GLU A 167 55.10 2.57 39.50
CA GLU A 167 53.69 2.80 39.81
C GLU A 167 52.93 3.25 38.56
N LYS A 168 53.43 4.27 37.86
CA LYS A 168 52.83 4.75 36.61
C LYS A 168 52.74 3.65 35.54
N LYS A 169 53.76 2.79 35.40
CA LYS A 169 53.72 1.64 34.48
C LYS A 169 52.59 0.67 34.84
N ASN A 170 52.38 0.40 36.12
CA ASN A 170 51.31 -0.46 36.61
C ASN A 170 49.91 0.14 36.38
N GLU A 171 49.75 1.45 36.54
CA GLU A 171 48.50 2.15 36.20
C GLU A 171 48.17 2.04 34.72
N LEU A 172 49.16 2.29 33.85
CA LEU A 172 49.01 2.11 32.41
C LEU A 172 48.67 0.66 32.03
N ALA A 173 49.21 -0.33 32.77
CA ALA A 173 48.91 -1.75 32.55
C ALA A 173 47.44 -2.05 32.85
N LYS A 174 46.92 -1.56 33.98
CA LYS A 174 45.51 -1.70 34.35
C LYS A 174 44.60 -1.04 33.31
N ALA A 175 44.94 0.18 32.87
CA ALA A 175 44.20 0.89 31.83
C ALA A 175 44.16 0.11 30.51
N LYS A 176 45.30 -0.47 30.10
CA LYS A 176 45.41 -1.33 28.91
C LYS A 176 44.51 -2.56 29.03
N THR A 177 44.61 -3.33 30.11
CA THR A 177 43.79 -4.54 30.32
C THR A 177 42.29 -4.23 30.32
N ASN A 178 41.87 -3.09 30.90
CA ASN A 178 40.47 -2.67 30.86
C ASN A 178 40.01 -2.35 29.43
N LYS A 179 40.85 -1.69 28.62
CA LYS A 179 40.56 -1.43 27.20
C LYS A 179 40.53 -2.71 26.37
N GLU A 180 41.43 -3.67 26.61
CA GLU A 180 41.41 -4.99 25.95
C GLU A 180 40.10 -5.74 26.25
N LYS A 181 39.63 -5.73 27.50
CA LYS A 181 38.32 -6.30 27.88
C LYS A 181 37.16 -5.60 27.16
N ALA A 182 37.16 -4.27 27.12
CA ALA A 182 36.14 -3.50 26.41
C ALA A 182 36.16 -3.77 24.90
N LEU A 183 37.35 -3.94 24.31
CA LEU A 183 37.53 -4.29 22.91
C LEU A 183 36.93 -5.65 22.58
N LEU A 184 37.17 -6.66 23.42
CA LEU A 184 36.58 -8.00 23.26
C LEU A 184 35.06 -7.96 23.34
N ALA A 185 34.50 -7.24 24.32
CA ALA A 185 33.05 -7.06 24.43
C ALA A 185 32.47 -6.37 23.18
N LEU A 186 33.17 -5.36 22.66
CA LEU A 186 32.78 -4.63 21.45
C LEU A 186 32.81 -5.52 20.20
N GLN A 187 33.81 -6.39 20.06
CA GLN A 187 33.90 -7.37 18.98
C GLN A 187 32.80 -8.42 19.04
N ASN A 188 32.47 -8.93 20.22
CA ASN A 188 31.37 -9.88 20.40
C ASN A 188 30.02 -9.25 19.99
N GLU A 189 29.79 -8.00 20.39
CA GLU A 189 28.59 -7.27 20.02
C GLU A 189 28.53 -6.96 18.51
N GLN A 190 29.68 -6.64 17.90
CA GLN A 190 29.79 -6.50 16.45
C GLN A 190 29.40 -7.79 15.73
N ASN A 191 29.89 -8.95 16.18
CA ASN A 191 29.56 -10.24 15.59
C ASN A 191 28.06 -10.56 15.69
N LYS A 192 27.41 -10.22 16.82
CA LYS A 192 25.95 -10.35 16.95
C LYS A 192 25.21 -9.47 15.94
N LEU A 193 25.63 -8.22 15.78
CA LEU A 193 25.03 -7.30 14.81
C LEU A 193 25.22 -7.76 13.36
N VAL A 194 26.39 -8.31 13.01
CA VAL A 194 26.63 -8.90 11.68
C VAL A 194 25.71 -10.11 11.45
N ASN A 195 25.50 -10.95 12.46
CA ASN A 195 24.57 -12.06 12.35
C ASN A 195 23.11 -11.58 12.22
N GLU A 196 22.70 -10.56 12.99
CA GLU A 196 21.39 -9.94 12.85
C GLU A 196 21.22 -9.34 11.44
N GLU A 197 22.22 -8.62 10.94
CA GLU A 197 22.23 -8.06 9.58
C GLU A 197 21.99 -9.15 8.54
N LYS A 198 22.71 -10.28 8.63
CA LYS A 198 22.58 -11.41 7.71
C LYS A 198 21.17 -12.01 7.74
N VAL A 199 20.58 -12.20 8.92
CA VAL A 199 19.20 -12.69 9.07
C VAL A 199 18.21 -11.70 8.45
N ARG A 200 18.39 -10.39 8.66
CA ARG A 200 17.54 -9.37 8.04
C ARG A 200 17.70 -9.32 6.52
N GLN A 201 18.90 -9.55 5.98
CA GLN A 201 19.12 -9.64 4.54
C GLN A 201 18.39 -10.83 3.92
N THR A 202 18.36 -11.99 4.59
CA THR A 202 17.58 -13.14 4.12
C THR A 202 16.08 -12.87 4.19
N GLU A 203 15.57 -12.31 5.29
CA GLU A 203 14.17 -11.88 5.41
C GLU A 203 13.78 -10.87 4.33
N MET A 204 14.68 -9.94 4.00
CA MET A 204 14.49 -8.94 2.95
C MET A 204 14.38 -9.59 1.56
N ALA A 205 15.24 -10.57 1.26
CA ALA A 205 15.21 -11.28 0.00
C ALA A 205 13.89 -12.06 -0.18
N GLU A 206 13.44 -12.75 0.87
CA GLU A 206 12.15 -13.46 0.89
C GLU A 206 10.96 -12.52 0.76
N ALA A 207 10.96 -11.41 1.50
CA ALA A 207 9.90 -10.40 1.43
C ALA A 207 9.83 -9.76 0.02
N LYS A 208 10.99 -9.49 -0.59
CA LYS A 208 11.07 -8.96 -1.96
C LYS A 208 10.57 -9.99 -2.99
N GLY A 209 10.88 -11.27 -2.81
CA GLY A 209 10.34 -12.36 -3.64
C GLY A 209 8.81 -12.42 -3.57
N ARG A 210 8.25 -12.46 -2.35
CA ARG A 210 6.79 -12.42 -2.13
C ARG A 210 6.15 -11.16 -2.70
N GLN A 211 6.79 -10.00 -2.56
CA GLN A 211 6.29 -8.75 -3.13
C GLN A 211 6.18 -8.83 -4.67
N GLN A 212 7.18 -9.40 -5.34
CA GLN A 212 7.17 -9.57 -6.79
C GLN A 212 6.10 -10.58 -7.25
N GLU A 213 5.94 -11.68 -6.50
CA GLU A 213 4.90 -12.67 -6.76
C GLU A 213 3.50 -12.06 -6.64
N LEU A 214 3.23 -11.37 -5.52
CA LEU A 214 1.95 -10.68 -5.31
C LEU A 214 1.69 -9.62 -6.38
N GLN A 215 2.72 -8.90 -6.82
CA GLN A 215 2.60 -7.94 -7.92
C GLN A 215 2.19 -8.63 -9.23
N LYS A 216 2.81 -9.76 -9.57
CA LYS A 216 2.46 -10.55 -10.77
C LYS A 216 1.03 -11.10 -10.66
N THR A 217 0.67 -11.67 -9.52
CA THR A 217 -0.68 -12.19 -9.26
C THR A 217 -1.73 -11.08 -9.36
N LEU A 218 -1.47 -9.90 -8.79
CA LEU A 218 -2.35 -8.76 -8.87
C LEU A 218 -2.54 -8.30 -10.32
N GLN A 219 -1.46 -8.26 -11.12
CA GLN A 219 -1.53 -7.91 -12.53
C GLN A 219 -2.34 -8.94 -13.33
N ALA A 220 -2.14 -10.24 -13.09
CA ALA A 220 -2.89 -11.31 -13.73
C ALA A 220 -4.39 -11.25 -13.39
N LYS A 221 -4.74 -11.08 -12.10
CA LYS A 221 -6.14 -10.94 -11.67
C LYS A 221 -6.80 -9.70 -12.26
N ARG A 222 -6.09 -8.56 -12.33
CA ARG A 222 -6.60 -7.35 -12.99
C ARG A 222 -6.86 -7.56 -14.49
N GLN A 223 -5.97 -8.27 -15.18
CA GLN A 223 -6.18 -8.62 -16.59
C GLN A 223 -7.38 -9.57 -16.76
N GLN A 224 -7.53 -10.55 -15.89
CA GLN A 224 -8.69 -11.45 -15.88
C GLN A 224 -9.99 -10.69 -15.64
N ALA A 225 -10.01 -9.77 -14.67
CA ALA A 225 -11.16 -8.92 -14.37
C ALA A 225 -11.53 -8.03 -15.57
N ALA A 226 -10.53 -7.45 -16.25
CA ALA A 226 -10.74 -6.66 -17.46
C ALA A 226 -11.35 -7.50 -18.60
N LYS A 227 -10.86 -8.73 -18.82
CA LYS A 227 -11.41 -9.65 -19.82
C LYS A 227 -12.85 -10.05 -19.50
N LEU A 228 -13.12 -10.38 -18.23
CA LEU A 228 -14.45 -10.76 -17.77
C LEU A 228 -15.44 -9.60 -17.90
N ASN A 229 -15.03 -8.38 -17.54
CA ASN A 229 -15.84 -7.18 -17.73
C ASN A 229 -16.16 -6.95 -19.22
N ALA A 230 -15.18 -7.09 -20.11
CA ALA A 230 -15.40 -6.97 -21.56
C ALA A 230 -16.39 -8.04 -22.10
N GLN A 231 -16.36 -9.25 -21.55
CA GLN A 231 -17.31 -10.31 -21.91
C GLN A 231 -18.73 -10.02 -21.42
N ILE A 232 -18.87 -9.62 -20.15
CA ILE A 232 -20.17 -9.20 -19.59
C ILE A 232 -20.75 -8.05 -20.40
N GLU A 233 -19.92 -7.06 -20.76
CA GLU A 233 -20.34 -5.93 -21.58
C GLU A 233 -20.84 -6.35 -22.97
N LYS A 234 -20.14 -7.27 -23.63
CA LYS A 234 -20.56 -7.79 -24.94
C LYS A 234 -21.92 -8.48 -24.85
N LEU A 235 -22.13 -9.30 -23.82
CA LEU A 235 -23.40 -10.00 -23.61
C LEU A 235 -24.56 -9.03 -23.31
N ILE A 236 -24.33 -8.01 -22.48
CA ILE A 236 -25.35 -6.99 -22.21
C ILE A 236 -25.67 -6.19 -23.49
N ALA A 237 -24.65 -5.79 -24.26
CA ALA A 237 -24.85 -5.05 -25.51
C ALA A 237 -25.62 -5.88 -26.56
N GLU A 238 -25.31 -7.18 -26.69
CA GLU A 238 -26.04 -8.10 -27.58
C GLU A 238 -27.50 -8.28 -27.15
N GLU A 239 -27.76 -8.33 -25.85
CA GLU A 239 -29.11 -8.42 -25.30
C GLU A 239 -29.90 -7.14 -25.56
N VAL A 240 -29.32 -5.96 -25.29
CA VAL A 240 -29.94 -4.66 -25.57
C VAL A 240 -30.25 -4.51 -27.07
N ALA A 241 -29.31 -4.83 -27.95
CA ALA A 241 -29.50 -4.75 -29.40
C ALA A 241 -30.55 -5.75 -29.94
N ARG A 242 -30.73 -6.90 -29.30
CA ARG A 242 -31.82 -7.83 -29.65
C ARG A 242 -33.18 -7.26 -29.24
N GLN A 243 -33.28 -6.74 -28.03
CA GLN A 243 -34.51 -6.10 -27.55
C GLN A 243 -34.90 -4.90 -28.42
N GLU A 244 -33.94 -4.09 -28.86
CA GLU A 244 -34.18 -3.02 -29.84
C GLU A 244 -34.77 -3.55 -31.15
N ARG A 245 -34.20 -4.62 -31.71
CA ARG A 245 -34.71 -5.25 -32.95
C ARG A 245 -36.11 -5.81 -32.79
N GLU A 246 -36.40 -6.46 -31.67
CA GLU A 246 -37.74 -7.00 -31.36
C GLU A 246 -38.77 -5.88 -31.20
N ALA A 247 -38.42 -4.81 -30.47
CA ALA A 247 -39.30 -3.65 -30.29
C ALA A 247 -39.54 -2.93 -31.63
N GLU A 248 -38.52 -2.78 -32.46
CA GLU A 248 -38.67 -2.18 -33.79
C GLU A 248 -39.52 -3.05 -34.72
N ALA A 249 -39.35 -4.38 -34.69
CA ALA A 249 -40.17 -5.32 -35.45
C ALA A 249 -41.64 -5.27 -34.99
N ARG A 250 -41.91 -5.21 -33.68
CA ARG A 250 -43.25 -5.02 -33.13
C ARG A 250 -43.87 -3.70 -33.59
N ARG A 251 -43.10 -2.60 -33.57
CA ARG A 251 -43.55 -1.30 -34.06
C ARG A 251 -43.92 -1.36 -35.55
N ARG A 252 -43.06 -1.96 -36.39
CA ARG A 252 -43.32 -2.13 -37.83
C ARG A 252 -44.54 -3.02 -38.11
N ALA A 253 -44.74 -4.07 -37.31
CA ALA A 253 -45.90 -4.95 -37.42
C ALA A 253 -47.22 -4.23 -37.08
N GLN A 254 -47.23 -3.44 -36.00
CA GLN A 254 -48.37 -2.61 -35.61
C GLN A 254 -48.69 -1.54 -36.68
N GLU A 255 -47.67 -0.91 -37.26
CA GLU A 255 -47.85 0.05 -38.36
C GLU A 255 -48.42 -0.61 -39.63
N ALA A 256 -47.96 -1.82 -39.98
CA ALA A 256 -48.45 -2.56 -41.14
C ALA A 256 -49.89 -3.06 -40.94
N GLU A 257 -50.22 -3.55 -39.75
CA GLU A 257 -51.58 -3.97 -39.40
C GLU A 257 -52.55 -2.79 -39.44
N ARG A 258 -52.13 -1.61 -38.96
CA ARG A 258 -52.91 -0.38 -39.06
C ARG A 258 -53.13 0.07 -40.50
N LYS A 259 -52.12 -0.02 -41.38
CA LYS A 259 -52.28 0.28 -42.81
C LYS A 259 -53.31 -0.64 -43.46
N ARG A 260 -53.25 -1.95 -43.15
CA ARG A 260 -54.24 -2.93 -43.61
C ARG A 260 -55.65 -2.65 -43.08
N ALA A 261 -55.79 -2.24 -41.81
CA ALA A 261 -57.07 -1.86 -41.23
C ALA A 261 -57.66 -0.59 -41.87
N LEU A 262 -56.83 0.44 -42.09
CA LEU A 262 -57.22 1.68 -42.79
C LEU A 262 -57.62 1.43 -44.25
N GLU A 263 -56.91 0.55 -44.96
CA GLU A 263 -57.29 0.14 -46.33
C GLU A 263 -58.60 -0.66 -46.33
N ALA A 264 -58.79 -1.59 -45.40
CA ALA A 264 -60.05 -2.33 -45.25
C ALA A 264 -61.24 -1.41 -44.89
N GLN A 265 -61.00 -0.35 -44.11
CA GLN A 265 -62.01 0.63 -43.74
C GLN A 265 -62.32 1.58 -44.90
N LYS A 266 -61.33 2.01 -45.69
CA LYS A 266 -61.55 2.74 -46.95
C LYS A 266 -62.33 1.92 -47.98
N ILE A 267 -62.12 0.61 -48.06
CA ILE A 267 -62.89 -0.29 -48.94
C ILE A 267 -64.35 -0.41 -48.46
N LYS A 268 -64.60 -0.45 -47.14
CA LYS A 268 -65.95 -0.41 -46.57
C LYS A 268 -66.64 0.94 -46.76
N ASP A 269 -65.92 2.04 -46.64
CA ASP A 269 -66.45 3.40 -46.81
C ASP A 269 -66.71 3.75 -48.28
N SER A 270 -65.96 3.15 -49.22
CA SER A 270 -66.24 3.26 -50.67
C SER A 270 -67.42 2.39 -51.13
N GLN A 271 -67.76 1.33 -50.39
CA GLN A 271 -69.00 0.56 -50.59
C GLN A 271 -70.24 1.22 -49.95
N LYS A 272 -70.07 2.15 -49.01
CA LYS A 272 -71.18 2.85 -48.32
C LYS A 272 -71.60 4.19 -48.94
N LYS A 273 -70.98 4.59 -50.07
CA LYS A 273 -71.20 5.90 -50.70
C LYS A 273 -72.26 5.88 -51.81
N GLN A 274 -73.32 5.08 -51.65
CA GLN A 274 -74.44 5.02 -52.59
C GLN A 274 -75.83 5.19 -51.96
N GLU A 275 -75.96 5.49 -50.66
CA GLU A 275 -77.26 5.86 -50.07
C GLU A 275 -77.14 7.08 -49.14
N GLU A 276 -77.97 8.07 -49.44
CA GLU A 276 -78.06 9.45 -48.92
C GLU A 276 -78.57 9.52 -47.46
N SER A 277 -77.96 10.34 -46.59
CA SER A 277 -78.34 11.72 -46.20
C SER A 277 -79.54 11.87 -45.23
N LYS A 278 -79.25 12.20 -43.95
CA LYS A 278 -79.81 13.32 -43.15
C LYS A 278 -79.29 13.34 -41.68
N SER A 279 -78.53 14.40 -41.34
CA SER A 279 -78.43 15.18 -40.07
C SER A 279 -78.41 14.48 -38.68
N THR A 280 -77.58 14.78 -37.65
CA THR A 280 -76.45 15.70 -37.40
C THR A 280 -75.82 15.30 -36.03
N ILE A 281 -74.49 15.08 -36.02
CA ILE A 281 -73.44 15.31 -35.00
C ILE A 281 -73.63 14.82 -33.54
N GLN A 282 -72.84 13.81 -33.15
CA GLN A 282 -71.93 13.87 -32.00
C GLN A 282 -70.56 13.31 -32.37
N LYS A 283 -69.50 14.04 -31.98
CA LYS A 283 -68.08 13.75 -32.21
C LYS A 283 -67.61 12.59 -31.32
N GLU A 284 -66.96 11.59 -31.92
CA GLU A 284 -66.05 10.68 -31.21
C GLU A 284 -64.71 10.56 -31.96
N THR A 285 -63.74 11.24 -31.36
CA THR A 285 -62.28 11.01 -31.30
C THR A 285 -61.69 9.86 -32.12
N THR A 286 -61.05 10.23 -33.23
CA THR A 286 -59.98 9.48 -33.89
C THR A 286 -58.63 10.00 -33.38
N GLU A 287 -58.19 9.54 -32.20
CA GLU A 287 -57.01 10.14 -31.55
C GLU A 287 -55.91 9.16 -31.11
N ASP A 288 -56.06 7.84 -31.19
CA ASP A 288 -55.14 6.96 -30.44
C ASP A 288 -53.88 6.45 -31.15
N VAL A 289 -53.68 6.70 -32.45
CA VAL A 289 -52.62 5.95 -33.18
C VAL A 289 -51.63 6.82 -33.97
N TYR A 290 -51.85 8.13 -34.12
CA TYR A 290 -50.76 9.05 -34.52
C TYR A 290 -49.79 9.32 -33.35
N VAL A 291 -50.21 8.95 -32.13
CA VAL A 291 -49.56 9.32 -30.88
C VAL A 291 -48.35 8.43 -30.59
N ALA A 292 -48.37 7.11 -30.79
CA ALA A 292 -47.25 6.22 -30.38
C ALA A 292 -45.88 6.43 -31.09
N SER A 293 -45.87 6.69 -32.41
CA SER A 293 -44.61 6.96 -33.16
C SER A 293 -44.11 8.39 -32.96
N ALA A 294 -45.02 9.35 -32.81
CA ALA A 294 -44.65 10.72 -32.44
C ALA A 294 -44.21 10.78 -30.97
N GLU A 295 -44.83 10.01 -30.07
CA GLU A 295 -44.52 9.88 -28.64
C GLU A 295 -43.11 9.38 -28.43
N THR A 296 -42.68 8.32 -29.11
CA THR A 296 -41.32 7.78 -28.93
C THR A 296 -40.22 8.72 -29.44
N PHE A 297 -40.45 9.41 -30.56
CA PHE A 297 -39.54 10.45 -31.05
C PHE A 297 -39.54 11.70 -30.15
N ASN A 298 -40.72 12.17 -29.74
CA ASN A 298 -40.88 13.30 -28.84
C ASN A 298 -40.29 12.99 -27.45
N LEU A 299 -40.45 11.76 -26.94
CA LEU A 299 -39.88 11.31 -25.68
C LEU A 299 -38.35 11.34 -25.71
N SER A 300 -37.74 10.87 -26.80
CA SER A 300 -36.28 10.94 -27.00
C SER A 300 -35.76 12.38 -27.05
N LYS A 301 -36.46 13.26 -27.78
CA LYS A 301 -36.13 14.69 -27.87
C LYS A 301 -36.30 15.39 -26.52
N ASN A 302 -37.36 15.06 -25.80
CA ASN A 302 -37.65 15.61 -24.48
C ASN A 302 -36.65 15.11 -23.42
N PHE A 303 -36.20 13.86 -23.49
CA PHE A 303 -35.15 13.34 -22.61
C PHE A 303 -33.83 14.12 -22.82
N ALA A 304 -33.39 14.25 -24.09
CA ALA A 304 -32.18 15.00 -24.44
C ALA A 304 -32.25 16.47 -23.99
N ALA A 305 -33.41 17.12 -24.15
CA ALA A 305 -33.64 18.51 -23.76
C ALA A 305 -33.59 18.75 -22.23
N ASN A 306 -33.76 17.69 -21.43
CA ASN A 306 -33.70 17.76 -19.96
C ASN A 306 -32.32 17.42 -19.37
N LYS A 307 -31.28 17.33 -20.21
CA LYS A 307 -29.90 17.17 -19.72
C LYS A 307 -29.54 18.23 -18.67
N GLY A 308 -29.08 17.77 -17.50
CA GLY A 308 -28.72 18.61 -16.35
C GLY A 308 -29.90 18.98 -15.44
N LYS A 309 -31.12 18.55 -15.78
CA LYS A 309 -32.35 18.84 -15.04
C LYS A 309 -33.06 17.59 -14.53
N LEU A 310 -32.56 16.40 -14.86
CA LEU A 310 -33.19 15.15 -14.45
C LEU A 310 -33.04 14.96 -12.93
N PRO A 311 -34.07 14.47 -12.23
CA PRO A 311 -34.00 14.24 -10.79
C PRO A 311 -32.98 13.15 -10.44
N MET A 312 -32.43 13.19 -9.23
CA MET A 312 -31.64 12.08 -8.69
C MET A 312 -32.45 10.78 -8.70
N PRO A 313 -31.86 9.63 -9.09
CA PRO A 313 -32.56 8.34 -9.19
C PRO A 313 -32.93 7.73 -7.83
N VAL A 314 -32.63 8.41 -6.72
CA VAL A 314 -32.99 8.02 -5.35
C VAL A 314 -33.70 9.17 -4.62
N THR A 315 -34.51 8.84 -3.63
CA THR A 315 -35.13 9.82 -2.71
C THR A 315 -34.22 10.14 -1.51
N GLY A 316 -34.42 11.31 -0.90
CA GLY A 316 -33.68 11.72 0.29
C GLY A 316 -32.24 12.19 0.04
N THR A 317 -31.44 12.25 1.11
CA THR A 317 -30.03 12.63 1.04
C THR A 317 -29.22 11.54 0.35
N SER A 318 -28.44 11.94 -0.65
CA SER A 318 -27.60 11.01 -1.41
C SER A 318 -26.30 11.67 -1.86
N THR A 319 -25.27 10.85 -2.05
CA THR A 319 -23.93 11.26 -2.48
C THR A 319 -23.41 10.28 -3.52
N ILE A 320 -22.83 10.79 -4.60
CA ILE A 320 -22.13 9.95 -5.59
C ILE A 320 -20.79 9.53 -5.01
N VAL A 321 -20.60 8.22 -4.80
CA VAL A 321 -19.39 7.63 -4.19
C VAL A 321 -18.45 7.02 -5.22
N SER A 322 -18.93 6.74 -6.43
CA SER A 322 -18.14 6.25 -7.56
C SER A 322 -18.63 6.91 -8.84
N ASN A 323 -17.70 7.38 -9.70
CA ASN A 323 -18.02 8.10 -10.92
C ASN A 323 -18.03 7.19 -12.15
N PHE A 324 -18.52 7.70 -13.27
CA PHE A 324 -18.31 7.05 -14.56
C PHE A 324 -16.83 7.11 -14.97
N GLY A 325 -16.33 6.04 -15.60
CA GLY A 325 -14.96 5.93 -16.06
C GLY A 325 -14.00 5.39 -14.99
N ILE A 326 -12.73 5.75 -15.09
CA ILE A 326 -11.66 5.19 -14.24
C ILE A 326 -11.70 5.84 -12.85
N ASN A 327 -12.21 5.11 -11.87
CA ASN A 327 -12.18 5.49 -10.45
C ASN A 327 -10.93 4.91 -9.80
N LYS A 328 -10.13 5.78 -9.18
CA LYS A 328 -8.99 5.35 -8.39
C LYS A 328 -9.37 5.36 -6.91
N SER A 329 -9.41 4.18 -6.28
CA SER A 329 -9.55 4.11 -4.82
C SER A 329 -8.29 4.65 -4.16
N SER A 330 -8.42 5.64 -3.29
CA SER A 330 -7.30 6.22 -2.53
C SER A 330 -6.70 5.22 -1.53
N GLU A 331 -7.55 4.41 -0.92
CA GLU A 331 -7.17 3.43 0.12
C GLU A 331 -6.48 2.20 -0.48
N TRP A 332 -6.98 1.72 -1.62
CA TRP A 332 -6.48 0.49 -2.23
C TRP A 332 -5.56 0.73 -3.44
N ASN A 333 -5.43 1.97 -3.93
CA ASN A 333 -4.64 2.30 -5.13
C ASN A 333 -4.96 1.36 -6.32
N VAL A 334 -6.24 0.98 -6.43
CA VAL A 334 -6.81 0.19 -7.53
C VAL A 334 -7.62 1.12 -8.41
N SER A 335 -7.39 1.04 -9.72
CA SER A 335 -8.19 1.73 -10.72
C SER A 335 -9.28 0.79 -11.22
N ILE A 336 -10.54 1.17 -11.01
CA ILE A 336 -11.74 0.44 -11.42
C ILE A 336 -12.43 1.27 -12.49
N ASN A 337 -12.55 0.74 -13.71
CA ASN A 337 -13.33 1.39 -14.76
C ASN A 337 -14.82 1.08 -14.54
N SER A 338 -15.62 2.10 -14.23
CA SER A 338 -17.06 1.99 -14.00
C SER A 338 -17.83 2.46 -15.22
N ASN A 339 -18.88 1.72 -15.58
CA ASN A 339 -19.78 2.07 -16.69
C ASN A 339 -20.97 2.94 -16.25
N GLY A 340 -20.98 3.37 -14.99
CA GLY A 340 -22.04 4.18 -14.39
C GLY A 340 -21.54 4.89 -13.16
N ILE A 341 -22.47 5.37 -12.35
CA ILE A 341 -22.21 5.98 -11.05
C ILE A 341 -22.77 5.11 -9.94
N ASP A 342 -22.04 5.03 -8.82
CA ASP A 342 -22.58 4.45 -7.59
C ASP A 342 -23.05 5.60 -6.69
N ILE A 343 -24.29 5.50 -6.23
CA ILE A 343 -24.95 6.52 -5.43
C ILE A 343 -25.24 5.90 -4.08
N GLN A 344 -24.62 6.46 -3.04
CA GLN A 344 -24.95 6.15 -1.67
C GLN A 344 -26.14 7.02 -1.25
N ALA A 345 -27.17 6.40 -0.66
CA ALA A 345 -28.36 7.10 -0.20
C ALA A 345 -28.64 6.78 1.27
N GLN A 346 -29.60 7.51 1.86
CA GLN A 346 -30.12 7.16 3.19
C GLN A 346 -30.78 5.77 3.18
N GLN A 347 -30.75 5.09 4.32
CA GLN A 347 -31.37 3.79 4.48
C GLN A 347 -32.87 3.81 4.17
N GLY A 348 -33.33 2.83 3.38
CA GLY A 348 -34.74 2.70 2.99
C GLY A 348 -35.23 3.71 1.96
N ALA A 349 -34.33 4.49 1.34
CA ALA A 349 -34.66 5.36 0.22
C ALA A 349 -35.30 4.59 -0.94
N ASP A 350 -36.19 5.25 -1.67
CA ASP A 350 -36.81 4.68 -2.86
C ASP A 350 -35.97 5.01 -4.10
N ILE A 351 -35.71 3.99 -4.91
CA ILE A 351 -35.14 4.13 -6.25
C ILE A 351 -36.28 4.53 -7.19
N ARG A 352 -36.08 5.59 -7.98
CA ARG A 352 -37.10 6.20 -8.84
C ARG A 352 -36.59 6.40 -10.25
N THR A 353 -37.51 6.36 -11.22
CA THR A 353 -37.16 6.64 -12.61
C THR A 353 -36.81 8.12 -12.79
N ILE A 354 -35.74 8.39 -13.54
CA ILE A 354 -35.29 9.76 -13.81
C ILE A 354 -36.12 10.47 -14.88
N PHE A 355 -36.89 9.73 -15.67
CA PHE A 355 -37.73 10.30 -16.72
C PHE A 355 -38.93 9.39 -17.08
N ASP A 356 -39.87 9.95 -17.83
CA ASP A 356 -41.00 9.20 -18.39
C ASP A 356 -40.50 8.09 -19.32
N GLY A 357 -41.07 6.90 -19.25
CA GLY A 357 -40.59 5.75 -20.01
C GLY A 357 -41.40 4.48 -19.81
N GLU A 358 -40.83 3.37 -20.28
CA GLU A 358 -41.39 2.02 -20.14
C GLU A 358 -40.34 1.09 -19.53
N VAL A 359 -40.75 0.25 -18.57
CA VAL A 359 -39.88 -0.76 -17.96
C VAL A 359 -39.61 -1.85 -18.98
N SER A 360 -38.44 -1.81 -19.60
CA SER A 360 -38.05 -2.74 -20.66
C SER A 360 -37.76 -4.14 -20.13
N LYS A 361 -37.12 -4.25 -18.96
CA LYS A 361 -36.75 -5.54 -18.36
C LYS A 361 -36.58 -5.42 -16.85
N VAL A 362 -37.00 -6.46 -16.14
CA VAL A 362 -36.76 -6.64 -14.70
C VAL A 362 -36.07 -8.00 -14.54
N PHE A 363 -34.92 -8.02 -13.87
CA PHE A 363 -34.14 -9.23 -13.66
C PHE A 363 -33.30 -9.10 -12.39
N SER A 364 -32.90 -10.21 -11.78
CA SER A 364 -32.10 -10.21 -10.55
C SER A 364 -30.88 -11.10 -10.74
N PHE A 365 -29.77 -10.78 -10.09
CA PHE A 365 -28.58 -11.64 -10.07
C PHE A 365 -27.85 -11.54 -8.72
N PRO A 366 -27.10 -12.57 -8.29
CA PRO A 366 -26.32 -12.54 -7.06
C PRO A 366 -25.31 -11.38 -7.08
N GLY A 367 -25.29 -10.59 -6.01
CA GLY A 367 -24.40 -9.41 -5.87
C GLY A 367 -25.00 -8.10 -6.41
N SER A 368 -26.12 -8.12 -7.12
CA SER A 368 -26.95 -6.93 -7.30
C SER A 368 -28.40 -7.36 -7.26
N ASN A 369 -29.08 -7.02 -6.14
CA ASN A 369 -30.52 -7.19 -5.99
C ASN A 369 -31.25 -6.65 -7.24
N THR A 370 -32.54 -6.93 -7.37
CA THR A 370 -33.37 -6.62 -8.55
C THR A 370 -32.89 -5.43 -9.36
N CYS A 371 -32.64 -5.67 -10.64
CA CYS A 371 -32.19 -4.70 -11.61
C CYS A 371 -33.31 -4.41 -12.61
N MET A 372 -33.42 -3.15 -13.00
CA MET A 372 -34.44 -2.69 -13.94
C MET A 372 -33.81 -1.84 -15.04
N ILE A 373 -34.27 -2.05 -16.27
CA ILE A 373 -33.97 -1.19 -17.41
C ILE A 373 -35.23 -0.41 -17.76
N VAL A 374 -35.15 0.91 -17.77
CA VAL A 374 -36.24 1.79 -18.24
C VAL A 374 -35.84 2.43 -19.55
N ARG A 375 -36.73 2.37 -20.54
CA ARG A 375 -36.56 2.95 -21.87
C ARG A 375 -37.25 4.31 -21.96
N HIS A 376 -36.51 5.31 -22.40
CA HIS A 376 -36.95 6.70 -22.60
C HIS A 376 -36.84 7.11 -24.09
N GLY A 377 -37.28 6.23 -24.99
CA GLY A 377 -37.08 6.39 -26.43
C GLY A 377 -35.73 5.82 -26.90
N ASP A 378 -34.81 6.68 -27.37
CA ASP A 378 -33.42 6.36 -27.77
C ASP A 378 -32.45 6.23 -26.57
N TYR A 379 -32.91 6.56 -25.36
CA TYR A 379 -32.14 6.49 -24.12
C TYR A 379 -32.61 5.34 -23.24
N TYR A 380 -31.67 4.72 -22.53
CA TYR A 380 -31.93 3.66 -21.56
C TYR A 380 -31.26 3.99 -20.24
N THR A 381 -31.97 3.72 -19.14
CA THR A 381 -31.44 3.86 -17.79
C THR A 381 -31.46 2.51 -17.10
N PHE A 382 -30.34 2.17 -16.48
CA PHE A 382 -30.18 0.93 -15.72
C PHE A 382 -30.10 1.27 -14.24
N TYR A 383 -30.95 0.60 -13.46
CA TYR A 383 -31.01 0.71 -12.00
C TYR A 383 -30.70 -0.65 -11.41
N ALA A 384 -29.75 -0.73 -10.50
CA ALA A 384 -29.42 -1.95 -9.77
C ALA A 384 -29.62 -1.79 -8.27
N ASN A 385 -29.60 -2.92 -7.58
CA ASN A 385 -29.69 -3.02 -6.12
C ASN A 385 -31.08 -2.63 -5.56
N ILE A 386 -32.14 -2.93 -6.32
CA ILE A 386 -33.53 -2.70 -5.90
C ILE A 386 -34.02 -3.90 -5.08
N ILE A 387 -34.57 -3.63 -3.91
CA ILE A 387 -35.41 -4.55 -3.14
C ILE A 387 -36.87 -4.10 -3.21
N ASP A 388 -37.81 -5.00 -2.97
CA ASP A 388 -39.26 -4.72 -3.01
C ASP A 388 -39.71 -3.94 -4.27
N PRO A 389 -39.56 -4.54 -5.47
CA PRO A 389 -39.92 -3.88 -6.72
C PRO A 389 -41.42 -3.51 -6.74
N SER A 390 -41.72 -2.27 -7.13
CA SER A 390 -43.09 -1.73 -7.19
C SER A 390 -43.67 -1.66 -8.60
N VAL A 391 -42.87 -2.01 -9.61
CA VAL A 391 -43.23 -2.06 -11.03
C VAL A 391 -42.79 -3.37 -11.66
N LYS A 392 -43.44 -3.76 -12.76
CA LYS A 392 -43.12 -4.96 -13.54
C LYS A 392 -42.73 -4.61 -14.98
N GLN A 393 -42.17 -5.58 -15.68
CA GLN A 393 -41.81 -5.43 -17.08
C GLN A 393 -43.03 -5.05 -17.94
N GLY A 394 -42.87 -4.06 -18.80
CA GLY A 394 -43.91 -3.50 -19.68
C GLY A 394 -44.70 -2.34 -19.08
N ASP A 395 -44.50 -2.01 -17.79
CA ASP A 395 -45.21 -0.88 -17.17
C ASP A 395 -44.69 0.46 -17.70
N LYS A 396 -45.62 1.38 -18.00
CA LYS A 396 -45.29 2.79 -18.26
C LYS A 396 -45.03 3.50 -16.93
N VAL A 397 -43.90 4.19 -16.82
CA VAL A 397 -43.49 4.91 -15.62
C VAL A 397 -43.34 6.41 -15.90
N LYS A 398 -43.70 7.23 -14.92
CA LYS A 398 -43.55 8.69 -14.98
C LYS A 398 -42.33 9.17 -14.21
N THR A 399 -41.78 10.31 -14.60
CA THR A 399 -40.64 10.96 -13.94
C THR A 399 -40.84 11.03 -12.43
N GLY A 400 -39.89 10.47 -11.67
CA GLY A 400 -39.92 10.44 -10.21
C GLY A 400 -40.77 9.32 -9.59
N GLN A 401 -41.44 8.49 -10.39
CA GLN A 401 -42.17 7.31 -9.91
C GLN A 401 -41.19 6.30 -9.29
N ALA A 402 -41.55 5.77 -8.12
CA ALA A 402 -40.79 4.73 -7.45
C ALA A 402 -40.78 3.43 -8.27
N LEU A 403 -39.59 2.82 -8.34
CA LEU A 403 -39.33 1.52 -8.96
C LEU A 403 -39.17 0.43 -7.89
N GLY A 404 -38.73 0.81 -6.68
CA GLY A 404 -38.60 -0.04 -5.50
C GLY A 404 -37.71 0.63 -4.45
N LYS A 405 -37.27 -0.13 -3.46
CA LYS A 405 -36.41 0.34 -2.36
C LYS A 405 -34.94 0.05 -2.63
N ILE A 406 -34.05 0.89 -2.09
CA ILE A 406 -32.61 0.64 -2.11
C ILE A 406 -32.25 -0.47 -1.13
N TYR A 407 -31.41 -1.41 -1.57
CA TYR A 407 -30.80 -2.38 -0.67
C TYR A 407 -29.86 -1.70 0.32
N THR A 408 -29.85 -2.20 1.56
CA THR A 408 -28.90 -1.79 2.59
C THR A 408 -28.13 -3.01 3.03
N ASP A 409 -26.81 -2.92 2.97
CA ASP A 409 -25.92 -3.97 3.43
C ASP A 409 -26.04 -4.10 4.97
N PRO A 410 -26.38 -5.29 5.51
CA PRO A 410 -26.63 -5.47 6.93
C PRO A 410 -25.36 -5.40 7.81
N ASP A 411 -24.18 -5.66 7.23
CA ASP A 411 -22.92 -5.67 7.97
C ASP A 411 -22.30 -4.26 8.07
N THR A 412 -22.44 -3.47 7.01
CA THR A 412 -21.87 -2.13 6.93
C THR A 412 -22.89 -1.02 7.17
N GLY A 413 -24.19 -1.30 7.05
CA GLY A 413 -25.27 -0.31 7.12
C GLY A 413 -25.32 0.65 5.92
N ILE A 414 -24.52 0.39 4.87
CA ILE A 414 -24.40 1.29 3.71
C ILE A 414 -25.44 0.91 2.65
N SER A 415 -26.24 1.89 2.22
CA SER A 415 -27.19 1.75 1.12
C SER A 415 -26.62 2.37 -0.15
N THR A 416 -26.29 1.54 -1.14
CA THR A 416 -25.72 1.98 -2.43
C THR A 416 -26.51 1.42 -3.60
N MET A 417 -26.69 2.22 -4.65
CA MET A 417 -27.27 1.77 -5.91
C MET A 417 -26.31 2.04 -7.06
N HIS A 418 -26.36 1.20 -8.09
CA HIS A 418 -25.61 1.41 -9.32
C HIS A 418 -26.53 1.94 -10.41
N PHE A 419 -26.17 3.09 -11.00
CA PHE A 419 -26.95 3.77 -12.03
C PHE A 419 -26.14 3.94 -13.31
N GLN A 420 -26.71 3.56 -14.46
CA GLN A 420 -26.08 3.79 -15.76
C GLN A 420 -27.05 4.49 -16.72
N LEU A 421 -26.49 5.31 -17.62
CA LEU A 421 -27.20 5.97 -18.70
C LEU A 421 -26.60 5.58 -20.04
N TRP A 422 -27.47 5.17 -20.95
CA TRP A 422 -27.10 4.67 -22.26
C TRP A 422 -27.90 5.44 -23.31
N GLN A 423 -27.28 5.73 -24.45
CA GLN A 423 -27.94 6.22 -25.65
C GLN A 423 -27.70 5.19 -26.75
N LYS A 424 -28.74 4.44 -27.12
CA LYS A 424 -28.60 3.23 -27.93
C LYS A 424 -27.54 2.31 -27.33
N THR A 425 -26.45 2.05 -28.06
CA THR A 425 -25.32 1.24 -27.60
C THR A 425 -24.20 2.03 -26.91
N ASN A 426 -24.26 3.36 -26.89
CA ASN A 426 -23.22 4.21 -26.30
C ASN A 426 -23.51 4.48 -24.82
N LYS A 427 -22.55 4.14 -23.95
CA LYS A 427 -22.60 4.48 -22.52
C LYS A 427 -22.27 5.96 -22.33
N LEU A 428 -23.06 6.63 -21.52
CA LEU A 428 -22.89 8.05 -21.20
C LEU A 428 -22.60 8.20 -19.71
N ASP A 429 -21.75 9.18 -19.37
CA ASP A 429 -21.63 9.62 -17.98
C ASP A 429 -23.00 10.17 -17.52
N PRO A 430 -23.64 9.58 -16.50
CA PRO A 430 -24.92 10.04 -16.00
C PRO A 430 -24.83 11.35 -15.20
N ARG A 431 -23.67 11.67 -14.62
CA ARG A 431 -23.50 12.83 -13.73
C ARG A 431 -23.89 14.18 -14.37
N PRO A 432 -23.51 14.52 -15.62
CA PRO A 432 -23.93 15.78 -16.26
C PRO A 432 -25.42 15.82 -16.64
N TRP A 433 -26.16 14.73 -16.46
CA TRP A 433 -27.59 14.66 -16.79
C TRP A 433 -28.48 14.92 -15.57
N ILE A 434 -27.98 14.58 -14.39
CA ILE A 434 -28.73 14.58 -13.15
C ILE A 434 -28.49 15.91 -12.40
N ARG A 435 -29.55 16.47 -11.83
CA ARG A 435 -29.46 17.63 -10.95
C ARG A 435 -29.02 17.17 -9.55
N PRO A 436 -28.00 17.79 -8.94
CA PRO A 436 -27.56 17.45 -7.59
C PRO A 436 -28.65 17.69 -6.53
#